data_AF-V5GMB4-F1
#
_entry.id   AF-V5GMB4-F1
#
_cell.length_a   1.000
_cell.length_b   1.000
_cell.length_c   1.000
_cell.angle_alpha   90.00
_cell.angle_beta   90.00
_cell.angle_gamma   90.00
#
_symmetry.space_group_name_H-M   'P 1'
#
loop_
_entity.id
_entity.type
_entity.pdbx_description
1 polymer ?
#
loop_
_entity_poly.entity_id
_entity_poly.type
_entity_poly.pdbx_seq_one_letter_code
_entity_poly.pdbx_strand_id
1 'polypeptide(L)'
;MKALKSPIVVANVDDSLEPTFQGLYNKSTVIERNGKKIGIIGVLVSTVKQIADTGNLNFYLESPSVNAEAERLVKEEGVFTNIVLSHGGYDVDQAIAANASEKISLVVGGHTHT
;
A
#
# COMPACT_ATOMS: atom_id res chain seq x y z
N MET A 1 17.44 -1.82 2.81
CA MET A 1 16.76 -1.54 1.52
C MET A 1 17.70 -1.61 0.31
N LYS A 2 18.94 -1.13 0.37
CA LYS A 2 19.87 -1.08 -0.79
C LYS A 2 20.21 -2.41 -1.51
N ALA A 3 19.92 -3.56 -0.90
CA ALA A 3 20.17 -4.88 -1.49
C ALA A 3 18.92 -5.52 -2.14
N LEU A 4 17.73 -4.92 -2.01
CA LEU A 4 16.50 -5.43 -2.60
C LEU A 4 16.46 -5.08 -4.10
N LYS A 5 16.11 -6.07 -4.93
CA LYS A 5 15.85 -5.88 -6.37
C LYS A 5 14.37 -5.64 -6.68
N SER A 6 13.50 -5.79 -5.68
CA SER A 6 12.06 -5.61 -5.81
C SER A 6 11.65 -4.23 -5.30
N PRO A 7 10.58 -3.63 -5.87
CA PRO A 7 10.03 -2.40 -5.35
C PRO A 7 9.49 -2.59 -3.93
N ILE A 8 9.63 -1.55 -3.12
CA ILE A 8 9.01 -1.45 -1.79
C ILE A 8 7.80 -0.53 -1.95
N VAL A 9 6.63 -1.00 -1.51
CA VAL A 9 5.38 -0.26 -1.65
C VAL A 9 4.74 0.00 -0.29
N VAL A 10 4.33 1.24 -0.02
CA VAL A 10 3.50 1.65 1.12
C VAL A 10 2.83 2.99 0.83
N ALA A 11 1.50 3.00 0.76
CA ALA A 11 0.70 4.16 0.33
C ALA A 11 0.29 5.07 1.49
N ASN A 12 0.26 4.57 2.72
CA ASN A 12 -0.26 5.28 3.89
C ASN A 12 0.82 5.86 4.81
N VAL A 13 2.05 6.04 4.32
CA VAL A 13 3.13 6.68 5.08
C VAL A 13 3.26 8.16 4.71
N ASP A 14 3.48 8.99 5.72
CA ASP A 14 3.98 10.36 5.60
C ASP A 14 5.39 10.43 6.21
N ASP A 15 6.37 10.72 5.37
CA ASP A 15 7.79 10.79 5.69
C ASP A 15 8.34 12.23 5.63
N SER A 16 7.45 13.23 5.67
CA SER A 16 7.85 14.65 5.62
C SER A 16 8.83 15.04 6.73
N LEU A 17 8.76 14.36 7.88
CA LEU A 17 9.63 14.57 9.04
C LEU A 17 10.74 13.52 9.18
N GLU A 18 10.87 12.59 8.23
CA GLU A 18 11.89 11.53 8.25
C GLU A 18 12.69 11.49 6.94
N PRO A 19 13.62 12.46 6.72
CA PRO A 19 14.37 12.56 5.46
C PRO A 19 15.18 11.31 5.11
N THR A 20 15.56 10.51 6.10
CA THR A 20 16.31 9.26 5.87
C THR A 20 15.49 8.17 5.20
N PHE A 21 14.16 8.29 5.22
CA PHE A 21 13.21 7.34 4.64
C PHE A 21 12.75 7.73 3.22
N GLN A 22 12.89 9.01 2.86
CA GLN A 22 12.45 9.55 1.58
C GLN A 22 13.16 8.90 0.39
N GLY A 23 12.40 8.59 -0.66
CA GLY A 23 12.91 7.99 -1.90
C GLY A 23 13.26 6.50 -1.79
N LEU A 24 13.01 5.86 -0.64
CA LEU A 24 13.28 4.43 -0.45
C LEU A 24 12.10 3.50 -0.82
N TYR A 25 10.92 4.07 -1.01
CA TYR A 25 9.68 3.35 -1.31
C TYR A 25 8.83 4.14 -2.30
N ASN A 26 7.80 3.48 -2.84
CA ASN A 26 6.74 4.11 -3.61
C ASN A 26 5.39 3.83 -2.94
N LYS A 27 4.33 4.56 -3.29
CA LYS A 27 2.98 4.19 -2.82
C LYS A 27 2.50 2.88 -3.46
N SER A 28 2.87 2.69 -4.71
CA SER A 28 2.46 1.55 -5.53
C SER A 28 3.51 1.22 -6.61
N THR A 29 3.28 0.12 -7.32
CA THR A 29 3.99 -0.22 -8.55
C THR A 29 3.01 -0.81 -9.56
N VAL A 30 3.30 -0.69 -10.85
CA VAL A 30 2.48 -1.26 -11.92
C VAL A 30 3.24 -2.39 -12.60
N ILE A 31 2.59 -3.53 -12.75
CA ILE A 31 3.07 -4.64 -13.56
C ILE A 31 2.16 -4.86 -14.74
N GLU A 32 2.68 -5.42 -15.83
CA GLU A 32 1.86 -5.79 -16.99
C GLU A 32 1.83 -7.31 -17.18
N ARG A 33 0.62 -7.85 -17.37
CA ARG A 33 0.41 -9.27 -17.69
C ARG A 33 -0.65 -9.36 -18.77
N ASN A 34 -0.35 -10.08 -19.85
CA ASN A 34 -1.27 -10.27 -20.99
C ASN A 34 -1.87 -8.96 -21.52
N GLY A 35 -1.04 -7.91 -21.66
CA GLY A 35 -1.48 -6.60 -22.14
C GLY A 35 -2.31 -5.78 -21.14
N LYS A 36 -2.47 -6.26 -19.89
CA LYS A 36 -3.20 -5.55 -18.83
C LYS A 36 -2.24 -5.05 -17.76
N LYS A 37 -2.31 -3.75 -17.48
CA LYS A 37 -1.63 -3.12 -16.36
C LYS A 37 -2.36 -3.42 -15.06
N ILE A 38 -1.64 -3.88 -14.05
CA ILE A 38 -2.15 -4.22 -12.71
C ILE A 38 -1.37 -3.39 -11.70
N GLY A 39 -2.07 -2.56 -10.93
CA GLY A 39 -1.47 -1.83 -9.81
C GLY A 39 -1.29 -2.72 -8.60
N ILE A 40 -0.17 -2.56 -7.89
CA ILE A 40 0.10 -3.18 -6.59
C ILE A 40 0.33 -2.06 -5.59
N ILE A 41 -0.57 -1.92 -4.63
CA ILE A 41 -0.61 -0.82 -3.66
C ILE A 41 -0.24 -1.38 -2.29
N GLY A 42 0.81 -0.84 -1.67
CA GLY A 42 1.23 -1.27 -0.34
C GLY A 42 0.46 -0.57 0.77
N VAL A 43 0.26 -1.22 1.91
CA VAL A 43 -0.31 -0.58 3.10
C VAL A 43 0.18 -1.25 4.39
N LEU A 44 0.42 -0.46 5.43
CA LEU A 44 0.78 -0.93 6.77
C LEU A 44 -0.35 -0.62 7.76
N VAL A 45 -0.46 -1.39 8.84
CA VAL A 45 -1.33 -1.03 9.97
C VAL A 45 -0.96 0.36 10.50
N SER A 46 -1.93 1.25 10.61
CA SER A 46 -1.75 2.65 11.02
C SER A 46 -1.27 2.81 12.46
N THR A 47 -1.52 1.81 13.31
CA THR A 47 -1.08 1.76 14.71
C THR A 47 0.35 1.25 14.89
N VAL A 48 1.12 1.03 13.83
CA VAL A 48 2.48 0.47 13.88
C VAL A 48 3.42 1.21 14.85
N LYS A 49 3.24 2.53 15.04
CA LYS A 49 3.97 3.32 16.05
C LYS A 49 3.88 2.79 17.48
N GLN A 50 2.81 2.08 17.79
CA GLN A 50 2.56 1.56 19.14
C GLN A 50 3.34 0.26 19.39
N ILE A 51 3.81 -0.40 18.33
CA ILE A 51 4.40 -1.75 18.37
C ILE A 51 5.79 -1.85 17.76
N ALA A 52 6.30 -0.77 17.14
CA ALA A 52 7.62 -0.73 16.52
C ALA A 52 8.24 0.67 16.61
N ASP A 53 9.57 0.74 16.48
CA ASP A 53 10.28 2.00 16.29
C ASP A 53 10.19 2.41 14.82
N THR A 54 9.49 3.52 14.57
CA THR A 54 9.26 4.06 13.23
C THR A 54 9.93 5.43 13.01
N GLY A 55 10.74 5.91 13.97
CA GLY A 55 11.23 7.29 13.94
C GLY A 55 10.09 8.31 13.80
N ASN A 56 10.28 9.30 12.91
CA ASN A 56 9.33 10.40 12.74
C ASN A 56 8.26 10.16 11.64
N LEU A 57 8.17 8.94 11.09
CA LEU A 57 7.14 8.60 10.10
C LEU A 57 5.75 8.75 10.69
N ASN A 58 4.76 9.24 9.96
CA ASN A 58 3.34 9.19 10.33
C ASN A 58 2.59 8.22 9.42
N PHE A 59 1.43 7.75 9.88
CA PHE A 59 0.63 6.75 9.16
C PHE A 59 -0.82 7.20 9.03
N TYR A 60 -1.30 7.28 7.79
CA TYR A 60 -2.68 7.55 7.46
C TYR A 60 -3.54 6.28 7.57
N LEU A 61 -4.86 6.46 7.57
CA LEU A 61 -5.82 5.37 7.55
C LEU A 61 -5.68 4.52 6.28
N GLU A 62 -5.79 3.21 6.43
CA GLU A 62 -5.47 2.21 5.42
C GLU A 62 -6.40 2.30 4.21
N SER A 63 -7.72 2.23 4.43
CA SER A 63 -8.71 2.21 3.35
C SER A 63 -8.71 3.50 2.50
N PRO A 64 -8.73 4.72 3.09
CA PRO A 64 -8.64 5.95 2.31
C PRO A 64 -7.35 6.05 1.49
N SER A 65 -6.20 5.65 2.07
CA SER A 65 -4.92 5.70 1.36
C SER A 65 -4.86 4.75 0.16
N VAL A 66 -5.32 3.50 0.30
CA VAL A 66 -5.30 2.56 -0.83
C VAL A 66 -6.33 2.93 -1.91
N ASN A 67 -7.49 3.47 -1.53
CA ASN A 67 -8.50 3.92 -2.50
C ASN A 67 -8.00 5.13 -3.30
N ALA A 68 -7.41 6.13 -2.64
CA ALA A 68 -6.86 7.29 -3.32
C ALA A 68 -5.75 6.92 -4.31
N GLU A 69 -4.87 5.98 -3.93
CA GLU A 69 -3.82 5.51 -4.82
C GLU A 69 -4.36 4.66 -5.98
N ALA A 70 -5.38 3.83 -5.75
CA ALA A 70 -6.04 3.07 -6.80
C ALA A 70 -6.68 3.98 -7.85
N GLU A 71 -7.37 5.04 -7.42
CA GLU A 71 -7.95 6.05 -8.32
C GLU A 71 -6.88 6.79 -9.12
N ARG A 72 -5.76 7.18 -8.47
CA ARG A 72 -4.63 7.81 -9.15
C ARG A 72 -4.07 6.92 -10.25
N LEU A 73 -3.81 5.64 -9.95
CA LEU A 73 -3.28 4.69 -10.93
C LEU A 73 -4.22 4.48 -12.11
N VAL A 74 -5.54 4.43 -11.87
CA VAL A 74 -6.53 4.31 -12.95
C VAL A 74 -6.50 5.54 -13.84
N LYS A 75 -6.49 6.73 -13.24
CA LYS A 75 -6.52 8.02 -13.95
C LYS A 75 -5.24 8.27 -14.75
N GLU A 76 -4.08 8.00 -14.15
CA GLU A 76 -2.79 8.41 -14.70
C GLU A 76 -2.12 7.32 -15.54
N GLU A 77 -2.31 6.05 -15.18
CA GLU A 77 -1.60 4.94 -15.82
C GLU A 77 -2.50 4.00 -16.61
N GLY A 78 -3.82 4.13 -16.46
CA GLY A 78 -4.81 3.29 -17.13
C GLY A 78 -4.77 1.84 -16.63
N VAL A 79 -4.51 1.63 -15.33
CA VAL A 79 -4.51 0.27 -14.76
C VAL A 79 -5.89 -0.37 -14.92
N PHE A 80 -5.89 -1.65 -15.29
CA PHE A 80 -7.09 -2.45 -15.45
C PHE A 80 -7.73 -2.79 -14.09
N THR A 81 -6.88 -3.10 -13.10
CA THR A 81 -7.28 -3.39 -11.72
C THR A 81 -6.10 -3.15 -10.77
N ASN A 82 -6.38 -3.10 -9.47
CA ASN A 82 -5.41 -2.97 -8.40
C ASN A 82 -5.50 -4.14 -7.41
N ILE A 83 -4.34 -4.52 -6.87
CA ILE A 83 -4.18 -5.46 -5.76
C ILE A 83 -3.62 -4.66 -4.59
N VAL A 84 -4.24 -4.78 -3.42
CA VAL A 84 -3.68 -4.26 -2.17
C VAL A 84 -2.77 -5.32 -1.56
N LEU A 85 -1.52 -4.99 -1.33
CA LEU A 85 -0.55 -5.78 -0.57
C LEU A 85 -0.47 -5.19 0.84
N SER A 86 -1.14 -5.85 1.78
CA SER A 86 -1.38 -5.33 3.12
C SER A 86 -0.53 -6.05 4.17
N HIS A 87 -0.01 -5.26 5.11
CA HIS A 87 0.49 -5.74 6.39
C HIS A 87 -0.31 -5.09 7.54
N GLY A 88 -1.65 -5.09 7.38
CA GLY A 88 -2.63 -4.52 8.32
C GLY A 88 -3.11 -5.51 9.39
N GLY A 89 -3.17 -6.80 9.06
CA GLY A 89 -3.81 -7.83 9.86
C GLY A 89 -5.20 -8.18 9.35
N TYR A 90 -5.67 -9.40 9.63
CA TYR A 90 -6.87 -9.95 8.98
C TYR A 90 -8.12 -9.07 9.11
N ASP A 91 -8.40 -8.53 10.29
CA ASP A 91 -9.56 -7.66 10.50
C ASP A 91 -9.43 -6.34 9.72
N VAL A 92 -8.22 -5.78 9.62
CA VAL A 92 -7.93 -4.59 8.81
C VAL A 92 -8.06 -4.91 7.33
N ASP A 93 -7.62 -6.09 6.90
CA ASP A 93 -7.74 -6.54 5.51
C ASP A 93 -9.21 -6.73 5.11
N GLN A 94 -10.04 -7.27 6.01
CA GLN A 94 -11.49 -7.33 5.82
C GLN A 94 -12.12 -5.93 5.73
N ALA A 95 -11.70 -4.99 6.59
CA ALA A 95 -12.17 -3.62 6.54
C ALA A 95 -11.75 -2.91 5.24
N ILE A 96 -10.52 -3.13 4.76
CA ILE A 96 -10.06 -2.63 3.45
C ILE A 96 -10.93 -3.20 2.35
N ALA A 97 -11.17 -4.52 2.33
CA ALA A 97 -12.00 -5.16 1.31
C ALA A 97 -13.45 -4.65 1.33
N ALA A 98 -14.04 -4.42 2.51
CA ALA A 98 -15.40 -3.91 2.66
C ALA A 98 -15.55 -2.45 2.19
N ASN A 99 -14.50 -1.65 2.31
CA ASN A 99 -14.48 -0.24 1.92
C ASN A 99 -13.73 0.02 0.59
N ALA A 100 -13.35 -1.03 -0.13
CA ALA A 100 -12.54 -0.93 -1.31
C ALA A 100 -13.30 -0.24 -2.45
N SER A 101 -12.59 0.62 -3.21
CA SER A 101 -13.10 1.11 -4.48
C SER A 101 -13.32 -0.06 -5.45
N GLU A 102 -14.23 0.11 -6.42
CA GLU A 102 -14.50 -0.91 -7.46
C GLU A 102 -13.26 -1.27 -8.31
N LYS A 103 -12.17 -0.51 -8.17
CA LYS A 103 -10.91 -0.69 -8.90
C LYS A 103 -9.87 -1.51 -8.14
N ILE A 104 -10.20 -1.98 -6.95
CA ILE A 104 -9.41 -2.95 -6.18
C ILE A 104 -10.12 -4.30 -6.26
N SER A 105 -9.44 -5.33 -6.73
CA SER A 105 -10.04 -6.67 -6.92
C SER A 105 -9.54 -7.72 -5.93
N LEU A 106 -8.44 -7.45 -5.22
CA LEU A 106 -7.82 -8.41 -4.30
C LEU A 106 -7.08 -7.68 -3.18
N VAL A 107 -7.19 -8.20 -1.97
CA VAL A 107 -6.34 -7.87 -0.83
C VAL A 107 -5.49 -9.10 -0.50
N VAL A 108 -4.18 -8.94 -0.47
CA VAL A 108 -3.22 -9.96 -0.02
C VAL A 108 -2.64 -9.49 1.30
N GLY A 109 -3.04 -10.15 2.39
CA GLY A 109 -2.77 -9.74 3.76
C GLY A 109 -1.52 -10.32 4.40
N GLY A 110 -1.31 -9.96 5.67
CA GLY A 110 -0.19 -10.40 6.51
C GLY A 110 -0.41 -10.06 7.99
N HIS A 111 0.66 -9.84 8.75
CA HIS A 111 0.70 -9.39 10.16
C HIS A 111 0.14 -10.38 11.21
N THR A 112 -1.01 -10.99 10.97
CA THR A 112 -1.73 -11.84 11.94
C THR A 112 -1.37 -13.33 11.86
N HIS A 113 -0.56 -13.73 10.87
CA HIS A 113 -0.15 -15.13 10.63
C HIS A 113 -1.33 -16.10 10.44
N THR A 114 -2.37 -15.63 9.75
CA THR A 114 -3.55 -16.43 9.37
C THR A 114 -3.23 -17.37 8.21
#